data_AF-A0A815CHT1-F1
#
_entry.id   AF-A0A815CHT1-F1
#
_cell.length_a   1.000
_cell.length_b   1.000
_cell.length_c   1.000
_cell.angle_alpha   90.00
_cell.angle_beta   90.00
_cell.angle_gamma   90.00
#
_symmetry.space_group_name_H-M   'P 1'
#
loop_
_entity.id
_entity.type
_entity.pdbx_description
1 polymer ?
#
loop_
_entity_poly.entity_id
_entity_poly.type
_entity_poly.pdbx_seq_one_letter_code
_entity_poly.pdbx_strand_id
1 'polypeptide(L)' 'MRTYDKILTHLRNGLSENFEILYKSIQNKDDLIVIFNCELFRILNLHYNRSNQINISISCKEIAQGSLKEFFVAIQQQ' A
#
# COMPACT_ATOMS: atom_id res chain seq x y z
N MET A 1 2.84 -12.23 18.98
CA MET A 1 2.08 -12.34 17.72
C MET A 1 2.04 -10.96 17.11
N ARG A 2 2.87 -10.74 16.07
CA ARG A 2 3.29 -9.42 15.59
C ARG A 2 2.18 -8.79 14.73
N THR A 3 1.88 -7.51 14.97
CA THR A 3 0.84 -6.68 14.32
C THR A 3 0.83 -6.76 12.77
N TYR A 4 1.95 -7.16 12.17
CA TYR A 4 2.15 -7.35 10.73
C TYR A 4 1.19 -8.38 10.08
N ASP A 5 0.74 -9.42 10.80
CA ASP A 5 -0.16 -10.44 10.21
C ASP A 5 -1.58 -9.93 9.96
N LYS A 6 -2.00 -8.87 10.66
CA LYS A 6 -3.36 -8.33 10.52
C LYS A 6 -3.55 -7.56 9.21
N ILE A 7 -2.56 -6.75 8.82
CA ILE A 7 -2.69 -5.86 7.64
C ILE A 7 -2.73 -6.69 6.34
N LEU A 8 -1.96 -7.78 6.26
CA LEU A 8 -1.88 -8.62 5.06
C LEU A 8 -3.07 -9.55 4.86
N THR A 9 -3.69 -10.01 5.95
CA THR A 9 -4.81 -10.94 5.87
C THR A 9 -6.10 -10.26 5.39
N HIS A 10 -6.27 -8.96 5.65
CA HIS A 10 -7.51 -8.25 5.32
C HIS A 10 -7.57 -7.67 3.90
N LEU A 11 -6.43 -7.46 3.22
CA LEU A 11 -6.41 -7.06 1.80
C LEU A 11 -6.78 -8.20 0.84
N ARG A 12 -6.81 -9.45 1.32
CA ARG A 12 -7.11 -10.64 0.52
C ARG A 12 -8.63 -10.89 0.36
N ASN A 13 -9.48 -10.33 1.23
CA ASN A 13 -10.91 -10.61 1.26
C ASN A 13 -11.75 -9.32 1.20
N GLY A 14 -12.15 -8.91 -0.01
CA GLY A 14 -13.31 -8.01 -0.22
C GLY A 14 -13.16 -6.58 0.29
N LEU A 15 -12.73 -5.68 -0.59
CA LEU A 15 -12.43 -4.26 -0.38
C LEU A 15 -13.61 -3.33 0.00
N SER A 16 -14.82 -3.82 0.32
CA SER A 16 -15.98 -2.92 0.45
C SER A 16 -16.26 -2.42 1.88
N GLU A 17 -16.35 -3.30 2.87
CA GLU A 17 -16.82 -2.91 4.22
C GLU A 17 -15.69 -2.60 5.21
N ASN A 18 -14.47 -3.11 4.97
CA ASN A 18 -13.37 -3.04 5.94
C ASN A 18 -12.37 -1.90 5.69
N PHE A 19 -12.44 -1.22 4.54
CA PHE A 19 -11.46 -0.18 4.20
C PHE A 19 -11.61 1.06 5.10
N GLU A 20 -12.85 1.45 5.43
CA GLU A 20 -13.09 2.55 6.38
C GLU A 20 -12.50 2.27 7.77
N ILE A 21 -12.68 1.05 8.28
CA ILE A 21 -12.21 0.65 9.60
C ILE A 21 -10.68 0.58 9.62
N LEU A 22 -10.07 0.06 8.54
CA LEU A 22 -8.61 0.02 8.38
C LEU A 22 -8.01 1.43 8.26
N TYR A 23 -8.58 2.29 7.43
CA TYR A 23 -8.14 3.68 7.28
C TYR A 23 -8.23 4.45 8.61
N LYS A 24 -9.35 4.32 9.34
CA LYS A 24 -9.51 4.93 10.66
C LYS A 24 -8.54 4.35 11.71
N SER A 25 -8.10 3.10 11.55
CA SER A 25 -7.16 2.46 12.47
C SER A 25 -5.70 2.82 12.22
N ILE A 26 -5.34 3.28 11.01
CA ILE A 26 -3.99 3.71 10.69
C ILE A 26 -3.83 5.15 11.19
N GLN A 27 -3.16 5.29 12.33
CA GLN A 27 -2.91 6.58 12.97
C GLN A 27 -1.51 7.12 12.66
N ASN A 28 -0.59 6.25 12.27
CA ASN A 28 0.80 6.62 12.00
C ASN A 28 1.17 6.25 10.56
N LYS A 29 1.76 7.21 9.84
CA LYS A 29 2.30 6.99 8.49
C LYS A 29 3.32 5.85 8.43
N ASP A 30 4.02 5.57 9.52
CA ASP A 30 5.03 4.50 9.57
C ASP A 30 4.46 3.09 9.52
N ASP A 31 3.16 2.94 9.78
CA ASP A 31 2.45 1.68 9.61
C ASP A 31 2.12 1.39 8.13
N LEU A 32 2.29 2.37 7.24
CA LEU A 32 2.09 2.21 5.80
C LEU A 32 3.31 1.53 5.18
N ILE A 33 3.17 0.22 4.97
CA ILE A 33 4.20 -0.63 4.37
C ILE A 33 3.73 -1.12 3.01
N VAL A 34 4.55 -0.88 2.00
CA VAL A 34 4.32 -1.33 0.63
C VAL A 34 5.23 -2.53 0.34
N ILE A 35 4.62 -3.61 -0.14
CA ILE A 35 5.30 -4.85 -0.52
C ILE A 35 4.93 -5.23 -1.95
N PHE A 36 5.79 -6.00 -2.62
CA PHE A 36 5.62 -6.30 -4.04
C PHE A 36 4.32 -7.04 -4.39
N ASN A 37 3.76 -7.80 -3.46
CA ASN A 37 2.52 -8.56 -3.64
C ASN A 37 1.27 -7.82 -3.13
N CYS A 38 1.34 -6.52 -2.82
CA CYS A 38 0.15 -5.75 -2.46
C CYS A 38 -0.62 -5.26 -3.70
N GLU A 39 -1.90 -4.96 -3.52
CA GLU A 39 -2.78 -4.48 -4.60
C GLU A 39 -2.29 -3.17 -5.24
N LEU A 40 -1.72 -2.26 -4.45
CA LEU A 40 -1.13 -1.03 -4.97
C LEU A 40 -0.05 -1.35 -6.02
N PHE A 41 0.88 -2.25 -5.71
CA PHE A 41 1.93 -2.65 -6.65
C PHE A 41 1.39 -3.37 -7.88
N ARG A 42 0.37 -4.21 -7.71
CA ARG A 42 -0.30 -4.90 -8.83
C ARG A 42 -0.91 -3.89 -9.80
N ILE A 43 -1.63 -2.89 -9.29
CA ILE A 43 -2.28 -1.84 -10.10
C ILE A 43 -1.23 -0.99 -10.80
N LEU A 44 -0.18 -0.54 -10.08
CA LEU A 44 0.90 0.23 -10.67
C LEU A 44 1.63 -0.55 -11.78
N ASN A 45 1.91 -1.83 -11.57
CA ASN A 45 2.53 -2.68 -12.60
C ASN A 45 1.61 -2.83 -13.84
N LEU A 46 0.31 -3.04 -13.65
CA LEU A 46 -0.63 -3.13 -14.78
C LEU A 46 -0.77 -1.82 -15.56
N HIS A 47 -0.65 -0.68 -14.88
CA HIS A 47 -0.79 0.64 -15.49
C HIS A 47 0.48 1.07 -16.23
N TYR A 48 1.65 0.89 -15.62
CA TYR A 48 2.93 1.41 -16.15
C TYR A 48 3.81 0.35 -16.81
N ASN A 49 3.62 -0.94 -16.52
CA ASN A 49 4.42 -2.06 -17.02
C ASN A 49 3.52 -3.18 -17.58
N ARG A 50 2.51 -2.80 -18.37
CA ARG A 50 1.48 -3.72 -18.89
C ARG A 50 2.04 -4.94 -19.62
N SER A 51 3.14 -4.77 -20.36
CA SER A 51 3.81 -5.85 -21.10
C SER A 51 4.87 -6.61 -20.28
N ASN A 52 5.07 -6.27 -19.00
CA ASN A 52 6.09 -6.83 -18.11
C ASN A 52 7.51 -6.81 -18.68
N GLN A 53 7.83 -5.81 -19.52
CA GLN A 53 9.16 -5.67 -20.13
C GLN A 53 10.15 -4.99 -19.19
N ILE A 54 9.66 -4.31 -18.15
CA ILE A 54 10.48 -3.65 -17.14
C ILE A 54 10.57 -4.55 -15.91
N ASN A 55 11.80 -4.81 -15.46
CA ASN A 55 12.02 -5.42 -14.16
C ASN A 55 11.82 -4.36 -13.08
N ILE A 56 10.81 -4.53 -12.23
CA ILE A 56 10.55 -3.62 -11.12
C ILE A 56 11.68 -3.73 -10.11
N SER A 57 12.34 -2.60 -9.83
CA SER A 57 13.41 -2.53 -8.84
C SER A 57 12.87 -2.31 -7.42
N ILE A 58 13.70 -2.61 -6.43
CA ILE A 58 13.43 -2.29 -5.02
C ILE A 58 13.22 -0.80 -4.80
N SER A 59 13.93 0.06 -5.54
CA SER A 59 13.79 1.51 -5.46
C SER A 59 12.38 1.97 -5.85
N CYS A 60 11.73 1.34 -6.85
CA CYS A 60 10.34 1.66 -7.18
C CYS A 60 9.39 1.42 -6.00
N LYS A 61 9.65 0.37 -5.20
CA LYS A 61 8.88 0.06 -3.98
C LYS A 61 9.10 1.09 -2.88
N GLU A 62 10.33 1.49 -2.67
CA GLU A 62 10.67 2.53 -1.69
C GLU A 62 10.05 3.88 -2.05
N ILE A 63 10.08 4.25 -3.34
CA ILE A 63 9.43 5.46 -3.84
C ILE A 63 7.92 5.39 -3.63
N ALA A 64 7.26 4.30 -4.03
CA ALA A 64 5.83 4.13 -3.85
C ALA A 64 5.42 4.22 -2.37
N GLN A 65 6.20 3.62 -1.46
CA GLN A 65 5.97 3.72 -0.02
C GLN A 65 6.16 5.14 0.51
N GLY A 66 7.25 5.80 0.11
CA GLY A 66 7.53 7.19 0.50
C GLY A 66 6.41 8.12 0.05
N SER A 67 6.00 8.04 -1.22
CA SER A 67 4.89 8.83 -1.75
C SER A 67 3.59 8.57 -1.00
N LEU A 68 3.24 7.30 -0.71
CA LEU A 68 2.03 6.97 0.04
C LEU A 68 2.03 7.60 1.44
N LYS A 69 3.17 7.59 2.14
CA LYS A 69 3.32 8.24 3.45
C LYS A 69 3.16 9.76 3.38
N GLU A 70 3.75 10.40 2.37
CA GLU A 70 3.61 11.85 2.15
C GLU A 70 2.14 12.23 1.85
N PHE A 71 1.46 11.48 0.98
CA PHE A 71 0.04 11.70 0.69
C PHE A 71 -0.83 11.52 1.93
N PHE A 72 -0.57 10.50 2.73
CA PHE A 72 -1.31 10.26 3.97
C PHE A 72 -1.20 11.44 4.95
N VAL A 73 0.02 11.96 5.15
CA VAL A 73 0.25 13.14 6.00
C VAL A 73 -0.45 14.37 5.43
N ALA A 74 -0.34 14.60 4.12
CA ALA A 74 -0.95 15.76 3.46
C ALA A 74 -2.48 15.75 3.59
N ILE A 75 -3.11 14.58 3.55
CA ILE A 75 -4.57 14.43 3.72
C ILE A 75 -4.98 14.61 5.19
N GLN A 76 -4.20 14.08 6.15
CA GLN A 76 -4.50 14.24 7.58
C GLN A 76 -4.36 15.69 8.09
N GLN A 77 -3.56 16.52 7.40
CA GLN A 77 -3.33 17.92 7.76
C GLN A 77 -4.32 18.89 7.10
N GLN A 78 -5.30 18.40 6.33
CA GLN A 78 -6.41 19.18 5.79
C GLN A 78 -7.59 19.22 6.76
#